data_AF-A0A8H6NEP2-F1
#
_entry.id   AF-A0A8H6NEP2-F1
#
_cell.length_a   1.000
_cell.length_b   1.000
_cell.length_c   1.000
_cell.angle_alpha   90.00
_cell.angle_beta   90.00
_cell.angle_gamma   90.00
#
_symmetry.space_group_name_H-M   'P 1'
#
loop_
_entity.id
_entity.type
_entity.pdbx_description
1 polymer ?
#
loop_
_entity_poly.entity_id
_entity_poly.type
_entity_poly.pdbx_seq_one_letter_code
_entity_poly.pdbx_strand_id
1 'polypeptide(L)'
;FSLKFERFRWPAFAPLEDIRVLRDPTNVDSEQDPYQARAKDGTVVLHPISDEPYTSPPTSPLETSIGILDHYGSRDAWEDLHTVDRGEDDAEVPCVCCERMPYRAPLPLVVRASSKAYVTVGDIVSQVTQYVNDLREDVLEALGAVGAYADSGQRSPDHTYWVEFSVTSVEIGEFRTREELKRAWDDAADAVRLFRPGLQYQEINQPLQE
;
A
#
# COMPACT_ATOMS: atom_id res chain seq x y z
N PHE A 1 5.31 0.73 -14.68
CA PHE A 1 4.46 -0.10 -13.81
C PHE A 1 3.26 -0.58 -14.62
N SER A 2 2.62 -1.67 -14.23
CA SER A 2 1.50 -2.25 -14.98
C SER A 2 0.17 -1.64 -14.49
N LEU A 3 -0.53 -0.88 -15.34
CA LEU A 3 -1.90 -0.41 -15.06
C LEU A 3 -2.88 -1.54 -14.74
N LYS A 4 -2.52 -2.80 -15.09
CA LYS A 4 -3.31 -3.96 -14.71
C LYS A 4 -3.36 -4.17 -13.19
N PHE A 5 -2.37 -3.66 -12.45
CA PHE A 5 -2.32 -3.78 -10.99
C PHE A 5 -3.33 -2.85 -10.29
N GLU A 6 -3.78 -1.77 -10.94
CA GLU A 6 -4.83 -0.86 -10.43
C GLU A 6 -6.21 -1.53 -10.31
N ARG A 7 -6.34 -2.74 -10.86
CA ARG A 7 -7.55 -3.58 -10.77
C ARG A 7 -7.70 -4.22 -9.39
N PHE A 8 -6.64 -4.27 -8.59
CA PHE A 8 -6.69 -4.96 -7.31
C PHE A 8 -7.53 -4.18 -6.30
N ARG A 9 -8.33 -4.94 -5.57
CA ARG A 9 -9.02 -4.52 -4.36
C ARG A 9 -8.47 -5.46 -3.30
N TRP A 10 -7.50 -4.96 -2.55
CA TRP A 10 -6.68 -5.72 -1.63
C TRP A 10 -6.83 -5.21 -0.21
N PRO A 11 -7.72 -5.80 0.60
CA PRO A 11 -7.81 -5.44 2.00
C PRO A 11 -6.50 -5.82 2.71
N ALA A 12 -5.95 -4.90 3.50
CA ALA A 12 -4.74 -5.19 4.27
C ALA A 12 -5.03 -6.22 5.34
N PHE A 13 -4.04 -7.07 5.64
CA PHE A 13 -4.12 -8.16 6.62
C PHE A 13 -5.18 -9.24 6.33
N ALA A 14 -5.82 -9.20 5.17
CA ALA A 14 -6.78 -10.21 4.76
C ALA A 14 -6.09 -11.40 4.07
N PRO A 15 -6.67 -12.60 4.13
CA PRO A 15 -6.18 -13.73 3.35
C PRO A 15 -6.35 -13.47 1.84
N LEU A 16 -5.58 -14.19 1.02
CA LEU A 16 -5.60 -14.05 -0.45
C LEU A 16 -6.99 -14.30 -1.07
N GLU A 17 -7.84 -15.07 -0.40
CA GLU A 17 -9.23 -15.36 -0.83
C GLU A 17 -10.18 -14.17 -0.68
N ASP A 18 -9.78 -13.12 0.03
CA ASP A 18 -10.56 -11.88 0.18
C ASP A 18 -10.12 -10.79 -0.80
N ILE A 19 -8.97 -10.97 -1.46
CA ILE A 19 -8.51 -10.07 -2.52
C ILE A 19 -9.42 -10.23 -3.74
N ARG A 20 -9.82 -9.12 -4.34
CA ARG A 20 -10.66 -9.05 -5.54
C ARG A 20 -9.93 -8.33 -6.66
N VAL A 21 -10.30 -8.65 -7.90
CA VAL A 21 -9.75 -8.05 -9.11
C VAL A 21 -10.91 -7.54 -9.95
N LEU A 22 -10.97 -6.23 -10.19
CA LEU A 22 -11.96 -5.62 -11.09
C LEU A 22 -11.82 -6.17 -12.51
N ARG A 23 -12.93 -6.42 -13.22
CA ARG A 23 -12.88 -6.76 -14.65
C ARG A 23 -12.44 -5.58 -15.51
N ASP A 24 -12.90 -4.39 -15.17
CA ASP A 24 -12.54 -3.13 -15.82
C ASP A 24 -11.88 -2.18 -14.80
N PRO A 25 -10.56 -1.88 -14.91
CA PRO A 25 -9.89 -0.95 -13.98
C PRO A 25 -10.42 0.48 -14.07
N THR A 26 -11.11 0.85 -15.15
CA THR A 26 -11.62 2.20 -15.35
C THR A 26 -13.02 2.37 -14.77
N ASN A 27 -13.60 1.37 -14.12
CA ASN A 27 -14.93 1.44 -13.52
C ASN A 27 -14.94 0.78 -12.15
N VAL A 28 -15.09 1.57 -11.08
CA VAL A 28 -15.13 1.06 -9.70
C VAL A 28 -16.28 0.07 -9.47
N ASP A 29 -17.40 0.27 -10.16
CA ASP A 29 -18.60 -0.56 -10.05
C ASP A 29 -18.55 -1.76 -11.01
N SER A 30 -17.40 -2.01 -11.66
CA SER A 30 -17.19 -3.20 -12.49
C SER A 30 -17.32 -4.48 -11.67
N GLU A 31 -17.78 -5.54 -12.31
CA GLU A 31 -17.78 -6.87 -11.71
C GLU A 31 -16.38 -7.25 -11.22
N GLN A 32 -16.31 -7.92 -10.07
CA GLN A 32 -15.06 -8.31 -9.45
C GLN A 32 -14.94 -9.82 -9.41
N ASP A 33 -13.77 -10.32 -9.79
CA ASP A 33 -13.42 -11.73 -9.70
C ASP A 33 -12.53 -11.97 -8.45
N PRO A 34 -12.64 -13.12 -7.78
CA PRO A 34 -11.74 -13.46 -6.69
C PRO A 34 -10.31 -13.61 -7.21
N TYR A 35 -9.33 -13.08 -6.48
CA TYR A 35 -7.92 -13.30 -6.81
C TYR A 35 -7.53 -14.77 -6.59
N GLN A 36 -8.01 -15.39 -5.51
CA GLN A 36 -7.82 -16.80 -5.23
C GLN A 36 -9.18 -17.47 -5.07
N ALA A 37 -9.40 -18.55 -5.82
CA ALA A 37 -10.58 -19.38 -5.72
C ALA A 37 -10.22 -20.83 -5.40
N ARG A 38 -11.15 -21.56 -4.77
CA ARG A 38 -11.02 -23.00 -4.56
C ARG A 38 -11.91 -23.75 -5.55
N ALA A 39 -11.30 -24.61 -6.36
CA ALA A 39 -12.02 -25.50 -7.27
C ALA A 39 -12.76 -26.60 -6.49
N LYS A 40 -13.70 -27.29 -7.16
CA LYS A 40 -14.54 -28.33 -6.55
C LYS A 40 -13.74 -29.51 -5.98
N ASP A 41 -12.55 -29.75 -6.50
CA ASP A 41 -11.60 -30.78 -6.08
C ASP A 41 -10.71 -30.33 -4.90
N GLY A 42 -10.89 -29.10 -4.41
CA GLY A 42 -10.10 -28.51 -3.33
C GLY A 42 -8.85 -27.78 -3.81
N THR A 43 -8.52 -27.84 -5.10
CA THR A 43 -7.35 -27.18 -5.69
C THR A 43 -7.50 -25.67 -5.62
N VAL A 44 -6.41 -24.98 -5.28
CA VAL A 44 -6.35 -23.51 -5.29
C VAL A 44 -6.04 -23.04 -6.70
N VAL A 45 -6.89 -22.16 -7.24
CA VAL A 45 -6.73 -21.55 -8.56
C VAL A 45 -6.58 -20.04 -8.36
N LEU A 46 -5.46 -19.50 -8.84
CA LEU A 46 -5.21 -18.06 -8.84
C LEU A 46 -5.82 -17.41 -10.08
N HIS A 47 -6.17 -16.13 -9.96
CA HIS A 47 -6.66 -15.33 -11.06
C HIS A 47 -5.57 -15.24 -12.16
N PRO A 48 -5.92 -15.28 -13.46
CA PRO A 48 -4.94 -15.28 -14.57
C PRO A 48 -3.95 -14.12 -14.55
N ILE A 49 -4.32 -13.00 -13.94
CA ILE A 49 -3.42 -11.85 -13.75
C ILE A 49 -2.15 -12.20 -12.96
N SER A 50 -2.19 -13.22 -12.10
CA SER A 50 -1.05 -13.66 -11.29
C SER A 50 0.15 -14.09 -12.13
N ASP A 51 -0.05 -14.52 -13.38
CA ASP A 51 1.01 -14.95 -14.29
C ASP A 51 1.69 -13.82 -15.06
N GLU A 52 1.12 -12.61 -15.02
CA GLU A 52 1.61 -11.46 -15.78
C GLU A 52 2.89 -10.87 -15.17
N PRO A 53 3.83 -10.35 -15.98
CA PRO A 53 4.95 -9.58 -15.46
C PRO A 53 4.44 -8.29 -14.80
N TYR A 54 5.01 -7.93 -13.65
CA TYR A 54 4.63 -6.69 -12.98
C TYR A 54 5.24 -5.45 -13.64
N THR A 55 6.50 -5.55 -14.07
CA THR A 55 7.23 -4.45 -14.72
C THR A 55 7.30 -4.65 -16.24
N SER A 56 7.44 -3.54 -16.95
CA SER A 56 7.78 -3.51 -18.37
C SER A 56 8.95 -2.53 -18.55
N PRO A 57 10.17 -2.99 -18.89
CA PRO A 57 10.54 -4.40 -19.14
C PRO A 57 10.45 -5.29 -17.88
N PRO A 58 10.26 -6.61 -18.02
CA PRO A 58 10.25 -7.53 -16.88
C PRO A 58 11.59 -7.56 -16.15
N THR A 59 11.58 -7.44 -14.82
CA THR A 59 12.79 -7.39 -13.99
C THR A 59 12.69 -8.29 -12.75
N SER A 60 13.84 -8.59 -12.14
CA SER A 60 13.98 -9.34 -10.89
C SER A 60 15.38 -9.12 -10.30
N PRO A 61 15.53 -9.01 -8.97
CA PRO A 61 14.48 -8.92 -7.95
C PRO A 61 13.84 -7.51 -7.90
N LEU A 62 12.78 -7.36 -7.12
CA LEU A 62 12.24 -6.06 -6.70
C LEU A 62 12.44 -5.88 -5.21
N GLU A 63 12.77 -4.66 -4.78
CA GLU A 63 12.91 -4.30 -3.37
C GLU A 63 11.82 -3.28 -3.02
N THR A 64 11.09 -3.53 -1.94
CA THR A 64 9.95 -2.72 -1.50
C THR A 64 9.88 -2.68 0.02
N SER A 65 9.43 -1.56 0.58
CA SER A 65 9.26 -1.36 2.02
C SER A 65 7.83 -0.92 2.33
N ILE A 66 7.44 -0.91 3.60
CA ILE A 66 6.12 -0.40 4.00
C ILE A 66 6.27 1.08 4.33
N GLY A 67 5.69 1.96 3.51
CA GLY A 67 5.91 3.41 3.60
C GLY A 67 5.66 3.99 4.99
N ILE A 68 4.57 3.57 5.64
CA ILE A 68 4.25 4.03 7.01
C ILE A 68 5.28 3.61 8.06
N LEU A 69 5.93 2.44 7.91
CA LEU A 69 6.97 1.99 8.85
C LEU A 69 8.29 2.72 8.63
N ASP A 70 8.64 3.00 7.37
CA ASP A 70 9.81 3.80 7.03
C ASP A 70 9.66 5.22 7.59
N HIS A 71 8.47 5.81 7.46
CA HIS A 71 8.18 7.12 8.02
C HIS A 71 8.14 7.07 9.56
N TYR A 72 7.48 6.09 10.17
CA TYR A 72 7.42 5.97 11.63
C TYR A 72 8.80 5.73 12.28
N GLY A 73 9.68 5.00 11.58
CA GLY A 73 11.08 4.84 11.97
C GLY A 73 12.00 5.98 11.53
N SER A 74 11.46 7.02 10.90
CA SER A 74 12.24 8.19 10.51
C SER A 74 12.52 9.09 11.71
N ARG A 75 13.60 9.86 11.59
CA ARG A 75 13.95 10.86 12.58
C ARG A 75 12.89 11.95 12.67
N ASP A 76 12.30 12.34 11.55
CA ASP A 76 11.32 13.42 11.47
C ASP A 76 10.05 13.03 12.26
N ALA A 77 9.50 11.84 12.04
CA ALA A 77 8.35 11.36 12.81
C ALA A 77 8.66 11.21 14.31
N TRP A 78 9.90 10.83 14.65
CA TRP A 78 10.34 10.81 16.04
C TRP A 78 10.39 12.22 16.64
N GLU A 79 10.94 13.20 15.92
CA GLU A 79 10.99 14.60 16.37
C GLU A 79 9.57 15.16 16.57
N ASP A 80 8.65 14.95 15.62
CA ASP A 80 7.25 15.40 15.71
C ASP A 80 6.52 14.82 16.93
N LEU A 81 6.73 13.54 17.26
CA LEU A 81 6.12 12.89 18.42
C LEU A 81 6.73 13.32 19.76
N HIS A 82 7.92 13.92 19.74
CA HIS A 82 8.71 14.21 20.93
C HIS A 82 9.05 15.70 21.08
N THR A 83 8.44 16.59 20.30
CA THR A 83 8.41 18.02 20.59
C THR A 83 7.23 18.32 21.53
N VAL A 84 7.48 19.13 22.54
CA VAL A 84 6.43 19.65 23.42
C VAL A 84 6.31 21.15 23.21
N ASP A 85 5.09 21.61 22.96
CA ASP A 85 4.81 23.03 22.83
C ASP A 85 4.91 23.70 24.20
N ARG A 86 5.91 24.57 24.37
CA ARG A 86 6.12 25.31 25.61
C ARG A 86 5.48 26.67 25.40
N GLY A 87 4.20 26.77 25.78
CA GLY A 87 3.25 27.83 25.44
C GLY A 87 3.55 29.27 25.84
N GLU A 88 4.81 29.71 25.84
CA GLU A 88 5.18 31.13 25.98
C GLU A 88 6.19 31.64 24.92
N ASP A 89 6.84 30.80 24.10
CA ASP A 89 7.87 31.26 23.15
C ASP A 89 7.78 30.68 21.70
N ASP A 90 6.73 29.92 21.34
CA ASP A 90 6.59 29.23 20.03
C ASP A 90 7.83 28.38 19.61
N ALA A 91 8.70 28.06 20.57
CA ALA A 91 9.91 27.30 20.35
C ALA A 91 9.65 25.83 20.70
N GLU A 92 9.62 24.97 19.68
CA GLU A 92 9.61 23.52 19.86
C GLU A 92 10.88 23.08 20.61
N VAL A 93 10.71 22.50 21.80
CA VAL A 93 11.82 21.97 22.60
C VAL A 93 11.79 20.44 22.58
N PRO A 94 12.90 19.75 22.25
CA PRO A 94 12.96 18.30 22.30
C PRO A 94 12.64 17.75 23.71
N CYS A 95 11.81 16.71 23.81
CA CYS A 95 11.54 16.01 25.06
C CYS A 95 12.85 15.46 25.64
N VAL A 96 13.07 15.71 26.94
CA VAL A 96 14.23 15.20 27.70
C VAL A 96 14.22 13.67 27.84
N CYS A 97 13.18 13.00 27.35
CA CYS A 97 12.90 11.60 27.59
C CYS A 97 13.59 10.58 26.65
N CYS A 98 14.21 10.95 25.52
CA CYS A 98 14.75 9.92 24.61
C CYS A 98 16.08 10.27 23.93
N GLU A 99 17.15 9.64 24.42
CA GLU A 99 18.46 9.61 23.75
C GLU A 99 18.53 8.54 22.64
N ARG A 100 17.46 7.77 22.42
CA ARG A 100 17.43 6.66 21.46
C ARG A 100 16.05 6.54 20.81
N MET A 101 16.03 6.63 19.48
CA MET A 101 14.86 6.31 18.66
C MET A 101 14.41 4.87 18.97
N PRO A 102 13.18 4.66 19.50
CA PRO A 102 12.76 3.35 19.99
C PRO A 102 12.42 2.39 18.84
N TYR A 103 11.84 2.91 17.76
CA TYR A 103 11.46 2.11 16.60
C TYR A 103 12.58 2.06 15.56
N ARG A 104 12.74 0.91 14.91
CA ARG A 104 13.61 0.72 13.75
C ARG A 104 12.78 0.08 12.66
N ALA A 105 12.67 0.77 11.52
CA ALA A 105 11.98 0.22 10.37
C ALA A 105 12.54 -1.18 10.02
N PRO A 106 11.66 -2.12 9.64
CA PRO A 106 12.08 -3.45 9.23
C PRO A 106 12.93 -3.40 7.96
N LEU A 107 13.68 -4.47 7.70
CA LEU A 107 14.43 -4.57 6.45
C LEU A 107 13.46 -4.62 5.26
N PRO A 108 13.75 -3.93 4.14
CA PRO A 108 12.94 -4.01 2.94
C PRO A 108 12.72 -5.45 2.46
N LEU A 109 11.50 -5.73 1.98
CA LEU A 109 11.16 -6.98 1.34
C LEU A 109 11.80 -7.05 -0.04
N VAL A 110 12.57 -8.12 -0.26
CA VAL A 110 13.08 -8.46 -1.59
C VAL A 110 12.16 -9.48 -2.25
N VAL A 111 11.26 -9.00 -3.11
CA VAL A 111 10.34 -9.84 -3.88
C VAL A 111 11.12 -10.57 -4.98
N ARG A 112 11.09 -11.91 -4.92
CA ARG A 112 11.77 -12.77 -5.88
C ARG A 112 10.79 -13.50 -6.78
N ALA A 113 11.21 -13.74 -8.02
CA ALA A 113 10.46 -14.56 -8.94
C ALA A 113 10.39 -16.02 -8.44
N SER A 114 9.19 -16.59 -8.35
CA SER A 114 9.03 -17.98 -7.87
C SER A 114 9.41 -19.03 -8.93
N SER A 115 9.09 -18.75 -10.19
CA SER A 115 9.17 -19.74 -11.28
C SER A 115 9.70 -19.18 -12.60
N LYS A 116 9.65 -17.86 -12.80
CA LYS A 116 10.05 -17.18 -14.03
C LYS A 116 11.38 -16.43 -13.82
N ALA A 117 11.97 -15.93 -14.90
CA ALA A 117 13.18 -15.09 -14.82
C ALA A 117 12.89 -13.66 -14.31
N TYR A 118 11.61 -13.31 -14.16
CA TYR A 118 11.12 -11.99 -13.77
C TYR A 118 10.03 -12.13 -12.72
N VAL A 119 9.82 -11.08 -11.93
CA VAL A 119 8.76 -11.04 -10.91
C VAL A 119 7.39 -10.92 -11.57
N THR A 120 6.46 -11.80 -11.18
CA THR A 120 5.06 -11.74 -11.59
C THR A 120 4.20 -10.97 -10.60
N VAL A 121 2.99 -10.61 -11.02
CA VAL A 121 1.94 -10.10 -10.12
C VAL A 121 1.67 -11.09 -8.98
N GLY A 122 1.67 -12.40 -9.26
CA GLY A 122 1.45 -13.44 -8.25
C GLY A 122 2.54 -13.49 -7.20
N ASP A 123 3.80 -13.32 -7.62
CA ASP A 123 4.95 -13.25 -6.71
C ASP A 123 4.82 -12.08 -5.73
N ILE A 124 4.38 -10.91 -6.22
CA ILE A 124 4.14 -9.71 -5.41
C ILE A 124 3.00 -9.95 -4.43
N VAL A 125 1.81 -10.33 -4.93
CA VAL A 125 0.62 -10.47 -4.08
C VAL A 125 0.87 -11.50 -2.97
N SER A 126 1.56 -12.60 -3.26
CA SER A 126 1.89 -13.60 -2.25
C SER A 126 2.90 -13.08 -1.22
N GLN A 127 4.04 -12.53 -1.65
CA GLN A 127 5.12 -12.14 -0.74
C GLN A 127 4.76 -10.88 0.07
N VAL A 128 4.10 -9.91 -0.55
CA VAL A 128 3.65 -8.69 0.13
C VAL A 128 2.52 -9.00 1.10
N THR A 129 1.54 -9.85 0.75
CA THR A 129 0.50 -10.26 1.70
C THR A 129 1.13 -10.87 2.95
N GLN A 130 2.11 -11.76 2.78
CA GLN A 130 2.82 -12.35 3.91
C GLN A 130 3.57 -11.28 4.72
N TYR A 131 4.36 -10.44 4.05
CA TYR A 131 5.18 -9.40 4.69
C TYR A 131 4.35 -8.41 5.52
N VAL A 132 3.22 -7.94 4.95
CA VAL A 132 2.29 -7.03 5.64
C VAL A 132 1.62 -7.71 6.83
N ASN A 133 1.31 -9.01 6.75
CA ASN A 133 0.74 -9.75 7.87
C ASN A 133 1.76 -10.01 8.98
N ASP A 134 3.01 -10.34 8.64
CA ASP A 134 4.09 -10.56 9.59
C ASP A 134 4.42 -9.29 10.39
N LEU A 135 4.19 -8.10 9.79
CA LEU A 135 4.42 -6.79 10.40
C LEU A 135 3.13 -6.11 10.88
N ARG A 136 2.02 -6.85 11.01
CA ARG A 136 0.71 -6.27 11.29
C ARG A 136 0.67 -5.39 12.53
N GLU A 137 1.28 -5.83 13.63
CA GLU A 137 1.25 -5.10 14.90
C GLU A 137 1.99 -3.77 14.78
N ASP A 138 3.22 -3.79 14.23
CA ASP A 138 4.02 -2.59 13.95
C ASP A 138 3.28 -1.59 13.05
N VAL A 139 2.64 -2.09 11.98
CA VAL A 139 1.87 -1.22 11.05
C VAL A 139 0.71 -0.55 11.77
N LEU A 140 -0.02 -1.30 12.61
CA LEU A 140 -1.16 -0.76 13.35
C LEU A 140 -0.73 0.24 14.44
N GLU A 141 0.43 0.01 15.06
CA GLU A 141 1.04 0.97 16.00
C GLU A 141 1.43 2.25 15.28
N ALA A 142 2.17 2.15 14.17
CA ALA A 142 2.61 3.29 13.36
C ALA A 142 1.42 4.12 12.85
N LEU A 143 0.38 3.47 12.31
CA LEU A 143 -0.85 4.15 11.87
C LEU A 143 -1.57 4.84 13.03
N GLY A 144 -1.53 4.26 14.24
CA GLY A 144 -2.09 4.88 15.44
C GLY A 144 -1.32 6.10 15.91
N ALA A 145 0.00 6.12 15.72
CA ALA A 145 0.88 7.20 16.13
C ALA A 145 0.90 8.38 15.14
N VAL A 146 0.85 8.11 13.84
CA VAL A 146 1.00 9.12 12.77
C VAL A 146 -0.34 9.55 12.17
N GLY A 147 -1.40 8.75 12.33
CA GLY A 147 -2.70 9.05 11.73
C GLY A 147 -3.47 10.17 12.43
N ALA A 148 -4.49 10.72 11.74
CA ALA A 148 -5.47 11.66 12.28
C ALA A 148 -6.35 11.10 13.45
N TYR A 149 -5.99 9.94 13.98
CA TYR A 149 -6.57 9.26 15.12
C TYR A 149 -5.77 9.41 16.41
N ALA A 150 -4.53 9.92 16.34
CA ALA A 150 -3.80 10.36 17.53
C ALA A 150 -4.66 11.30 18.39
N ASP A 151 -5.51 12.12 17.74
CA ASP A 151 -6.34 13.13 18.40
C ASP A 151 -7.80 12.71 18.68
N SER A 152 -8.35 11.72 17.97
CA SER A 152 -9.80 11.40 18.02
C SER A 152 -10.16 10.09 18.71
N GLY A 153 -9.18 9.19 18.97
CA GLY A 153 -9.30 8.03 19.85
C GLY A 153 -10.31 6.93 19.46
N GLN A 154 -11.20 7.15 18.48
CA GLN A 154 -12.26 6.20 18.17
C GLN A 154 -12.40 5.93 16.67
N ARG A 155 -12.08 4.70 16.28
CA ARG A 155 -12.27 4.16 14.93
C ARG A 155 -13.74 3.77 14.73
N SER A 156 -14.27 4.07 13.54
CA SER A 156 -15.61 3.66 13.11
C SER A 156 -15.72 2.13 13.03
N PRO A 157 -16.90 1.52 13.23
CA PRO A 157 -17.11 0.09 12.94
C PRO A 157 -16.85 -0.29 11.48
N ASP A 158 -17.01 0.65 10.55
CA ASP A 158 -16.78 0.47 9.10
C ASP A 158 -15.34 0.79 8.67
N HIS A 159 -14.45 0.98 9.64
CA HIS A 159 -13.06 1.29 9.40
C HIS A 159 -12.32 0.11 8.73
N THR A 160 -11.62 0.37 7.61
CA THR A 160 -10.89 -0.64 6.86
C THR A 160 -9.51 -0.16 6.40
N TYR A 161 -8.61 -1.12 6.15
CA TYR A 161 -7.28 -0.88 5.62
C TYR A 161 -7.11 -1.56 4.27
N TRP A 162 -6.39 -0.93 3.35
CA TRP A 162 -6.16 -1.44 2.00
C TRP A 162 -4.71 -1.29 1.58
N VAL A 163 -4.22 -2.26 0.82
CA VAL A 163 -2.87 -2.24 0.25
C VAL A 163 -2.88 -1.53 -1.08
N GLU A 164 -2.02 -0.53 -1.21
CA GLU A 164 -1.63 0.07 -2.49
C GLU A 164 -0.16 -0.27 -2.74
N PHE A 165 0.15 -0.81 -3.92
CA PHE A 165 1.48 -1.31 -4.21
C PHE A 165 2.14 -0.58 -5.37
N SER A 166 3.34 -0.07 -5.11
CA SER A 166 4.27 0.43 -6.11
C SER A 166 5.55 -0.40 -6.12
N VAL A 167 6.37 -0.24 -7.16
CA VAL A 167 7.63 -0.99 -7.32
C VAL A 167 8.52 -0.89 -6.07
N THR A 168 8.50 0.27 -5.39
CA THR A 168 9.42 0.60 -4.29
C THR A 168 8.75 0.73 -2.93
N SER A 169 7.42 0.81 -2.88
CA SER A 169 6.68 0.99 -1.62
C SER A 169 5.36 0.21 -1.60
N VAL A 170 5.04 -0.32 -0.43
CA VAL A 170 3.74 -0.82 -0.02
C VAL A 170 3.09 0.24 0.87
N GLU A 171 2.04 0.87 0.39
CA GLU A 171 1.24 1.82 1.17
C GLU A 171 0.03 1.09 1.77
N ILE A 172 -0.29 1.43 3.02
CA ILE A 172 -1.47 0.92 3.71
C ILE A 172 -2.42 2.10 3.94
N GLY A 173 -3.41 2.22 3.06
CA GLY A 173 -4.44 3.26 3.15
C GLY A 173 -5.44 2.94 4.25
N GLU A 174 -5.81 3.97 5.01
CA GLU A 174 -6.83 3.92 6.08
C GLU A 174 -8.12 4.61 5.61
N PHE A 175 -9.26 3.92 5.66
CA PHE A 175 -10.56 4.47 5.24
C PHE A 175 -11.62 4.31 6.33
N ARG A 176 -12.19 5.42 6.77
CA ARG A 176 -13.10 5.49 7.94
C ARG A 176 -14.51 5.02 7.61
N THR A 177 -14.90 5.19 6.35
CA THR A 177 -16.22 4.83 5.84
C THR A 177 -16.11 4.17 4.47
N ARG A 178 -17.19 3.49 4.07
CA ARG A 178 -17.29 2.90 2.72
C ARG A 178 -17.32 3.97 1.65
N GLU A 179 -17.86 5.15 1.94
CA GLU A 179 -17.92 6.28 1.01
C GLU A 179 -16.54 6.87 0.73
N GLU A 180 -15.68 6.97 1.74
CA GLU A 180 -14.28 7.40 1.58
C GLU A 180 -13.51 6.40 0.70
N LEU A 181 -13.64 5.10 1.01
CA LEU A 181 -13.05 4.03 0.20
C LEU A 181 -13.54 4.07 -1.25
N LYS A 182 -14.85 4.25 -1.45
CA LYS A 182 -15.43 4.35 -2.79
C LYS A 182 -14.86 5.54 -3.55
N ARG A 183 -14.76 6.71 -2.91
CA ARG A 183 -14.18 7.92 -3.52
C ARG A 183 -12.74 7.67 -3.97
N ALA A 184 -11.90 7.07 -3.12
CA ALA A 184 -10.52 6.78 -3.50
C ALA A 184 -10.43 5.82 -4.69
N TRP A 185 -11.33 4.84 -4.78
CA TRP A 185 -11.41 3.97 -5.95
C TRP A 185 -11.93 4.65 -7.21
N ASP A 186 -12.87 5.59 -7.09
CA ASP A 186 -13.33 6.43 -8.19
C ASP A 186 -12.16 7.27 -8.73
N ASP A 187 -11.41 7.92 -7.84
CA ASP A 187 -10.24 8.73 -8.19
C ASP A 187 -9.16 7.88 -8.90
N ALA A 188 -8.90 6.66 -8.40
CA ALA A 188 -7.97 5.72 -9.03
C ALA A 188 -8.46 5.28 -10.43
N ALA A 189 -9.76 4.98 -10.58
CA ALA A 189 -10.34 4.62 -11.86
C ALA A 189 -10.24 5.76 -12.88
N ASP A 190 -10.46 7.01 -12.45
CA ASP A 190 -10.29 8.20 -13.26
C ASP A 190 -8.83 8.41 -13.67
N ALA A 191 -7.87 8.20 -12.75
CA ALA A 191 -6.45 8.24 -13.08
C ALA A 191 -6.08 7.23 -14.17
N VAL A 192 -6.60 5.99 -14.10
CA VAL A 192 -6.38 4.98 -15.14
C VAL A 192 -7.00 5.39 -16.48
N ARG A 193 -8.20 6.01 -16.49
CA ARG A 193 -8.84 6.52 -17.73
C ARG A 193 -7.98 7.57 -18.43
N LEU A 194 -7.33 8.43 -17.66
CA LEU A 194 -6.46 9.49 -18.19
C LEU A 194 -5.14 8.94 -18.74
N PHE A 195 -4.71 7.77 -18.28
CA PHE A 195 -3.49 7.11 -18.72
C PHE A 195 -3.67 6.50 -20.12
N ARG A 196 -3.24 7.21 -21.18
CA ARG A 196 -3.24 6.63 -22.53
C ARG A 196 -2.18 5.54 -22.66
N PRO A 197 -2.47 4.41 -23.33
CA PRO A 197 -1.45 3.42 -23.68
C PRO A 197 -0.33 4.09 -24.47
N GLY A 198 0.88 4.16 -23.90
CA GLY A 198 2.07 4.76 -24.52
C GLY A 198 2.68 5.95 -23.79
N LEU A 199 1.98 6.57 -22.83
CA LEU A 199 2.59 7.60 -21.97
C LEU A 199 3.46 6.92 -20.90
N GLN A 200 4.74 7.29 -20.81
CA GLN A 200 5.57 6.91 -19.67
C GLN A 200 5.27 7.86 -18.51
N TYR A 201 5.32 7.37 -17.26
CA TYR A 201 5.06 8.19 -16.05
C TYR A 201 5.90 9.49 -15.97
N GLN A 202 7.07 9.50 -16.62
CA GLN A 202 7.95 10.67 -16.70
C GLN A 202 7.35 11.83 -17.54
N GLU A 203 6.41 11.56 -18.43
CA GLU A 203 5.80 12.58 -19.30
C GLU A 203 4.62 13.29 -18.62
N ILE A 204 4.06 12.72 -17.55
CA ILE A 204 2.92 13.29 -16.81
C ILE A 204 3.38 14.36 -15.80
N ASN A 205 4.65 14.31 -15.38
CA ASN A 205 5.24 15.23 -14.39
C ASN A 205 6.20 16.26 -15.01
N GLN A 206 6.14 16.52 -16.32
CA GLN A 206 6.80 17.71 -16.85
C GLN A 206 5.95 18.94 -16.52
N PRO A 207 6.50 19.97 -15.84
CA PRO A 207 5.81 21.24 -15.72
C PRO A 207 5.54 21.74 -17.13
N LEU A 208 4.31 22.21 -17.38
CA LEU A 208 3.95 22.90 -18.62
C LEU A 208 4.99 23.99 -18.89
N GLN A 209 5.93 23.70 -19.80
CA GLN A 209 6.72 24.72 -20.44
C GLN A 209 5.83 25.31 -21.52
N GLU A 210 5.16 26.41 -21.17
CA GLU A 210 5.19 27.70 -21.89
C GLU A 210 4.34 28.74 -21.17
#